data_AF-A0A5S5BPA1-F1
#
_entry.id   AF-A0A5S5BPA1-F1
#
_cell.length_a   1.000
_cell.length_b   1.000
_cell.length_c   1.000
_cell.angle_alpha   90.00
_cell.angle_beta   90.00
_cell.angle_gamma   90.00
#
_symmetry.space_group_name_H-M   'P 1'
#
loop_
_entity.id
_entity.type
_entity.pdbx_description
1 polymer ?
#
loop_
_entity_poly.entity_id
_entity_poly.type
_entity_poly.pdbx_seq_one_letter_code
_entity_poly.pdbx_strand_id
1 'polypeptide(L)' 'MRDNDQKSKFLLTHREREVFELLVQDKTTRDIAQQLFISEKTVRNHISNVIYYETRMN' A
#
# COMPACT_ATOMS: atom_id res chain seq x y z
N MET A 1 -13.89 -7.36 18.91
CA MET A 1 -12.50 -7.03 18.55
C MET A 1 -12.24 -7.67 17.19
N ARG A 2 -11.84 -6.89 16.17
CA ARG A 2 -11.79 -7.30 14.76
C ARG A 2 -10.48 -8.01 14.46
N ASP A 3 -10.50 -9.34 14.42
CA ASP A 3 -9.33 -10.21 14.15
C ASP A 3 -9.13 -10.56 12.66
N ASN A 4 -9.75 -9.82 11.73
CA ASN A 4 -9.62 -10.09 10.29
C ASN A 4 -8.44 -9.35 9.61
N ASP A 5 -7.80 -8.40 10.29
CA ASP A 5 -6.66 -7.61 9.79
C ASP A 5 -5.32 -8.36 9.80
N GLN A 6 -5.26 -9.55 10.44
CA GLN A 6 -4.00 -10.26 10.61
C GLN A 6 -3.55 -11.05 9.37
N LYS A 7 -4.47 -11.47 8.49
CA LYS A 7 -4.11 -12.29 7.31
C LYS A 7 -3.41 -11.51 6.20
N SER A 8 -3.75 -10.23 6.00
CA SER A 8 -3.11 -9.35 5.01
C SER A 8 -1.73 -8.84 5.48
N LYS A 9 -1.48 -8.88 6.79
CA LYS A 9 -0.28 -8.33 7.43
C LYS A 9 1.03 -9.05 7.08
N PHE A 10 1.00 -10.19 6.40
CA PHE A 10 2.20 -10.97 6.10
C PHE A 10 2.63 -10.98 4.63
N LEU A 11 1.86 -10.38 3.72
CA LEU A 11 2.17 -10.39 2.27
C LEU A 11 2.79 -9.09 1.77
N LEU A 12 2.30 -7.94 2.24
CA LEU A 12 2.86 -6.65 1.86
C LEU A 12 4.17 -6.41 2.60
N THR A 13 5.19 -5.95 1.87
CA THR A 13 6.37 -5.35 2.51
C THR A 13 5.95 -4.13 3.34
N HIS A 14 6.82 -3.70 4.26
CA HIS A 14 6.54 -2.54 5.10
C HIS A 14 6.15 -1.29 4.27
N ARG A 15 6.87 -1.03 3.18
CA ARG A 15 6.59 0.10 2.29
C ARG A 15 5.29 -0.06 1.50
N GLU A 16 4.99 -1.25 1.02
CA GLU A 16 3.72 -1.52 0.33
C GLU A 16 2.53 -1.35 1.27
N ARG A 17 2.68 -1.72 2.55
CA ARG A 17 1.66 -1.45 3.56
C ARG A 17 1.48 0.04 3.82
N GLU A 18 2.56 0.79 4.05
CA GLU A 18 2.47 2.25 4.25
C GLU A 18 1.76 2.93 3.07
N VAL A 19 2.09 2.53 1.84
CA VAL A 19 1.43 3.03 0.63
C VAL A 19 -0.06 2.66 0.62
N PHE A 20 -0.41 1.41 0.92
CA PHE A 20 -1.81 0.98 1.00
C PHE A 20 -2.61 1.73 2.08
N GLU A 21 -2.05 1.89 3.28
CA GLU A 21 -2.68 2.61 4.39
C GLU A 21 -2.97 4.08 4.03
N LEU A 22 -2.10 4.72 3.23
CA LEU A 22 -2.34 6.08 2.75
C LEU A 22 -3.34 6.14 1.59
N LEU A 23 -3.36 5.14 0.71
CA LEU A 23 -4.37 5.04 -0.35
C LEU A 23 -5.79 4.93 0.22
N VAL A 24 -6.00 4.10 1.25
CA VAL A 24 -7.32 3.97 1.90
C VAL A 24 -7.75 5.23 2.67
N GLN A 25 -6.85 6.20 2.85
CA GLN A 25 -7.12 7.53 3.39
C GLN A 25 -7.33 8.58 2.29
N ASP A 26 -7.61 8.17 1.05
CA ASP A 26 -7.80 9.03 -0.12
C ASP A 26 -6.60 9.94 -0.44
N LYS A 27 -5.37 9.56 -0.04
CA LYS A 27 -4.17 10.31 -0.39
C LYS A 27 -3.82 10.11 -1.87
N THR A 28 -3.46 11.19 -2.55
CA THR A 28 -3.01 11.12 -3.94
C THR A 28 -1.58 10.57 -4.03
N THR A 29 -1.17 10.07 -5.21
CA THR A 29 0.23 9.61 -5.42
C THR A 29 1.25 10.68 -5.10
N ARG A 30 0.91 11.95 -5.32
CA ARG A 30 1.75 13.11 -4.99
C ARG A 30 1.87 13.31 -3.48
N ASP A 31 0.78 13.21 -2.73
CA ASP A 31 0.79 13.35 -1.26
C ASP A 31 1.61 12.22 -0.62
N ILE A 32 1.41 10.99 -1.11
CA ILE A 32 2.16 9.81 -0.64
C ILE A 32 3.65 9.96 -0.94
N ALA A 33 3.99 10.41 -2.15
CA ALA A 33 5.37 10.65 -2.55
C ALA A 33 6.08 11.66 -1.63
N GLN A 34 5.39 12.76 -1.30
CA GLN A 34 5.90 13.76 -0.36
C GLN A 34 6.06 13.20 1.05
N GLN A 35 5.07 12.48 1.55
CA GLN A 35 5.08 11.94 2.91
C GLN A 35 6.14 10.84 3.13
N LEU A 36 6.39 10.02 2.09
CA LEU A 36 7.36 8.91 2.16
C LEU A 36 8.74 9.27 1.59
N PHE A 37 8.95 10.52 1.15
CA PHE A 37 10.20 11.02 0.58
C PHE A 37 10.71 10.19 -0.61
N ILE A 38 9.79 9.81 -1.50
CA ILE A 38 10.08 9.03 -2.72
C ILE A 38 9.42 9.67 -3.94
N SER A 39 9.78 9.22 -5.14
CA SER A 39 9.14 9.73 -6.37
C SER A 39 7.71 9.18 -6.53
N GLU A 40 6.83 9.92 -7.20
CA GLU A 40 5.50 9.40 -7.58
C GLU A 40 5.57 8.12 -8.43
N LYS A 41 6.64 7.96 -9.22
CA LYS A 41 6.90 6.72 -9.96
C LYS A 41 7.13 5.56 -9.01
N THR A 42 7.91 5.75 -7.95
CA THR A 42 8.15 4.75 -6.91
C THR A 42 6.86 4.40 -6.19
N VAL A 43 6.00 5.39 -5.88
CA VAL A 43 4.67 5.15 -5.30
C VAL A 43 3.83 4.26 -6.22
N ARG A 44 3.72 4.59 -7.51
CA ARG A 44 2.98 3.76 -8.48
C ARG A 44 3.50 2.32 -8.56
N ASN A 45 4.81 2.12 -8.47
CA ASN A 45 5.39 0.78 -8.43
C ASN A 45 4.94 -0.01 -7.18
N HIS A 46 4.93 0.63 -6.00
CA HIS A 46 4.39 -0.01 -4.79
C HIS A 46 2.89 -0.33 -4.93
N ILE A 47 2.10 0.57 -5.50
CA ILE A 47 0.66 0.34 -5.76
C ILE A 47 0.45 -0.88 -6.66
N SER A 48 1.21 -0.99 -7.76
CA SER A 48 1.13 -2.15 -8.67
C SER A 48 1.40 -3.46 -7.93
N ASN A 49 2.38 -3.48 -7.03
CA ASN A 49 2.68 -4.66 -6.22
C ASN A 49 1.56 -4.95 -5.21
N VAL A 50 1.01 -3.92 -4.54
CA VAL A 50 -0.12 -4.07 -3.61
C VAL A 50 -1.31 -4.74 -4.30
N ILE A 51 -1.72 -4.24 -5.48
CA ILE A 51 -2.84 -4.79 -6.26
C ILE A 51 -2.55 -6.22 -6.71
N TYR A 52 -1.31 -6.51 -7.10
CA TYR A 52 -0.89 -7.86 -7.49
C TYR A 52 -1.07 -8.87 -6.35
N TYR A 53 -0.70 -8.50 -5.12
CA TYR A 53 -0.90 -9.36 -3.96
C TYR A 53 -2.39 -9.53 -3.64
N GLU A 54 -3.18 -8.46 -3.70
CA GLU A 54 -4.63 -8.51 -3.47
C GLU A 54 -5.34 -9.45 -4.46
N THR A 55 -5.01 -9.34 -5.76
CA THR A 55 -5.67 -10.12 -6.83
C THR A 55 -5.39 -11.63 -6.73
N ARG A 56 -4.25 -12.05 -6.16
CA ARG A 56 -3.94 -13.49 -5.98
C ARG A 56 -4.61 -14.10 -4.73
N MET A 57 -5.31 -13.30 -3.93
CA MET A 57 -6.01 -13.76 -2.71
C MET A 57 -7.52 -13.98 -2.90
N ASN A 58 -8.08 -13.63 -4.06
CA ASN A 58 -9.50 -13.76 -4.37
C ASN A 58 -9.74 -14.89 -5.39
#